data_AF-A0A7S3K806-F1
#
_entry.id   AF-A0A7S3K806-F1
#
_cell.length_a   1.000
_cell.length_b   1.000
_cell.length_c   1.000
_cell.angle_alpha   90.00
_cell.angle_beta   90.00
_cell.angle_gamma   90.00
#
_symmetry.space_group_name_H-M   'P 1'
#
loop_
_entity.id
_entity.type
_entity.pdbx_description
1 polymer ?
#
loop_
_entity_poly.entity_id
_entity_poly.type
_entity_poly.pdbx_seq_one_letter_code
_entity_poly.pdbx_strand_id
1 'polypeptide(L)'
;LLKMGKYMEKMLQYDAEEFRSMTGLKPGTTPQEDNEQDYFKYSLYNNILLRSQIDCRRVEADGSERVFEIKTRAAAVLRYDIENYVDYLGYQIIKKIGKHSSFEREYYDLIRGGFLRYIMQCKIGGMDGAFIAYHNTQKVFGFEYITLKEMEERIFGC
;
A
#
# COMPACT_ATOMS: atom_id res chain seq x y z
N LEU A 1 12.62 -3.28 -8.58
CA LEU A 1 11.17 -2.97 -8.48
C LEU A 1 10.56 -3.37 -7.13
N LEU A 2 10.65 -4.64 -6.66
CA LEU A 2 10.07 -5.07 -5.37
C LEU A 2 10.55 -4.30 -4.12
N LYS A 3 11.82 -3.84 -4.10
CA LYS A 3 12.33 -3.03 -2.99
C LYS A 3 11.70 -1.64 -2.92
N MET A 4 11.33 -1.05 -4.07
CA MET A 4 10.84 0.34 -4.12
C MET A 4 9.44 0.48 -3.52
N GLY A 5 8.55 -0.48 -3.76
CA GLY A 5 7.20 -0.47 -3.16
C GLY A 5 7.27 -0.41 -1.63
N LYS A 6 8.14 -1.22 -1.02
CA LYS A 6 8.38 -1.21 0.42
C LYS A 6 8.90 0.13 0.95
N TYR A 7 9.84 0.78 0.22
CA TYR A 7 10.30 2.11 0.61
C TYR A 7 9.19 3.15 0.53
N MET A 8 8.32 3.08 -0.48
CA MET A 8 7.20 4.01 -0.59
C MET A 8 6.12 3.75 0.47
N GLU A 9 5.90 2.50 0.88
CA GLU A 9 5.03 2.15 2.00
C GLU A 9 5.60 2.70 3.31
N LYS A 10 6.91 2.50 3.58
CA LYS A 10 7.60 3.10 4.73
C LYS A 10 7.56 4.63 4.70
N MET A 11 7.69 5.26 3.53
CA MET A 11 7.59 6.73 3.39
C MET A 11 6.24 7.28 3.91
N LEU A 12 5.19 6.45 3.92
CA LEU A 12 3.86 6.83 4.43
C LEU A 12 3.68 6.49 5.92
N GLN A 13 4.61 5.75 6.53
CA GLN A 13 4.57 5.35 7.94
C GLN A 13 5.35 6.32 8.84
N TYR A 14 6.39 6.97 8.32
CA TYR A 14 7.27 7.85 9.07
C TYR A 14 7.21 9.30 8.62
N ASP A 15 7.65 10.19 9.50
CA ASP A 15 7.87 11.58 9.14
C ASP A 15 9.00 11.74 8.11
N ALA A 16 8.92 12.81 7.33
CA ALA A 16 9.84 13.04 6.20
C ALA A 16 11.32 13.13 6.62
N GLU A 17 11.62 13.58 7.84
CA GLU A 17 13.00 13.65 8.33
C GLU A 17 13.53 12.28 8.76
N GLU A 18 12.71 11.51 9.47
CA GLU A 18 13.01 10.16 9.96
C GLU A 18 13.22 9.20 8.78
N PHE A 19 12.30 9.24 7.81
CA PHE A 19 12.42 8.44 6.60
C PHE A 19 13.75 8.71 5.87
N ARG A 20 14.13 9.98 5.69
CA ARG A 20 15.37 10.35 4.98
C ARG A 20 16.63 9.92 5.73
N SER A 21 16.63 9.95 7.07
CA SER A 21 17.76 9.46 7.86
C SER A 21 17.88 7.94 7.78
N MET A 22 16.76 7.20 7.81
CA MET A 22 16.78 5.74 7.70
C MET A 22 17.22 5.25 6.32
N THR A 23 16.79 5.90 5.24
CA THR A 23 17.12 5.46 3.88
C THR A 23 18.46 6.00 3.36
N GLY A 24 19.16 6.83 4.14
CA GLY A 24 20.42 7.45 3.71
C GLY A 24 20.25 8.42 2.52
N LEU A 25 19.04 8.96 2.30
CA LEU A 25 18.77 9.94 1.24
C LEU A 25 19.30 11.34 1.59
N LYS A 26 19.75 11.55 2.83
CA LYS A 26 20.50 12.75 3.24
C LYS A 26 21.98 12.61 2.81
N PRO A 27 22.53 13.54 2.01
CA PRO A 27 23.95 13.54 1.66
C PRO A 27 24.85 13.51 2.91
N GLY A 28 25.85 12.62 2.93
CA GLY A 28 26.81 12.50 4.04
C GLY A 28 26.32 11.74 5.27
N THR A 29 25.18 11.05 5.19
CA THR A 29 24.64 10.26 6.30
C THR A 29 24.73 8.77 5.99
N THR A 30 25.35 7.98 6.87
CA THR A 30 25.26 6.52 6.79
C THR A 30 23.82 6.12 7.14
N PRO A 31 23.17 5.21 6.39
CA PRO A 31 21.86 4.69 6.75
C PRO A 31 21.89 4.22 8.21
N GLN A 32 21.03 4.79 9.03
CA GLN A 32 20.89 4.32 10.41
C GLN A 32 20.28 2.92 10.37
N GLU A 33 20.80 1.98 11.17
CA GLU A 33 20.21 0.64 11.22
C GLU A 33 18.73 0.75 11.60
N ASP A 34 17.90 0.12 10.78
CA ASP A 34 16.46 0.00 10.97
C ASP A 34 16.20 -0.86 12.21
N ASN A 35 16.20 -0.21 13.38
CA ASN A 35 16.05 -0.86 14.67
C ASN A 35 14.58 -1.21 14.98
N GLU A 36 13.64 -0.88 14.09
CA GLU A 36 12.24 -1.19 14.31
C GLU A 36 11.95 -2.66 14.01
N GLN A 37 11.47 -3.36 15.04
CA GLN A 37 10.94 -4.71 14.84
C GLN A 37 9.66 -4.63 14.03
N ASP A 38 9.70 -5.16 12.81
CA ASP A 38 8.50 -5.46 12.03
C ASP A 38 7.45 -6.12 12.93
N TYR A 39 6.24 -5.55 12.96
CA TYR A 39 5.14 -6.14 13.72
C TYR A 39 4.51 -7.28 12.92
N PHE A 40 4.46 -8.47 13.51
CA PHE A 40 3.89 -9.66 12.88
C PHE A 40 2.67 -10.17 13.64
N LYS A 41 1.63 -10.54 12.90
CA LYS A 41 0.54 -11.38 13.39
C LYS A 41 0.68 -12.79 12.84
N TYR A 42 0.41 -13.77 13.69
CA TYR A 42 0.43 -15.18 13.34
C TYR A 42 -0.99 -15.72 13.41
N SER A 43 -1.40 -16.47 12.40
CA SER A 43 -2.70 -17.14 12.34
C SER A 43 -2.50 -18.62 12.04
N LEU A 44 -3.29 -19.48 12.69
CA LEU A 44 -3.26 -20.92 12.49
C LEU A 44 -4.49 -21.33 11.70
N TYR A 45 -4.29 -22.02 10.58
CA TYR A 45 -5.36 -22.65 9.82
C TYR A 45 -5.07 -24.14 9.66
N ASN A 46 -5.86 -24.98 10.35
CA ASN A 46 -5.57 -26.41 10.53
C ASN A 46 -4.13 -26.60 11.06
N ASN A 47 -3.27 -27.24 10.26
CA ASN A 47 -1.88 -27.51 10.60
C ASN A 47 -0.89 -26.54 9.91
N ILE A 48 -1.39 -25.42 9.39
CA ILE A 48 -0.59 -24.41 8.68
C ILE A 48 -0.51 -23.15 9.55
N LEU A 49 0.71 -22.79 9.95
CA LEU A 49 1.00 -21.51 10.59
C LEU A 49 1.29 -20.46 9.51
N LEU A 50 0.50 -19.40 9.50
CA LEU A 50 0.63 -18.26 8.60
C LEU A 50 1.13 -17.06 9.38
N ARG A 51 1.93 -16.23 8.71
CA ARG A 51 2.48 -14.99 9.27
C ARG A 51 2.13 -13.83 8.34
N SER A 52 1.56 -12.76 8.89
CA SER A 52 1.40 -11.47 8.21
C SER A 52 2.27 -10.41 8.88
N GLN A 53 3.01 -9.67 8.06
CA GLN A 53 3.57 -8.37 8.48
C GLN A 53 2.43 -7.35 8.50
N ILE A 54 2.44 -6.44 9.47
CA ILE A 54 1.44 -5.38 9.61
C ILE A 54 2.13 -4.03 9.42
N ASP A 55 1.60 -3.22 8.51
CA ASP A 55 2.15 -1.90 8.21
C ASP A 55 1.73 -0.84 9.24
N CYS A 56 0.48 -0.89 9.68
CA CYS A 56 -0.07 0.12 10.58
C CYS A 56 -0.94 -0.51 11.66
N ARG A 57 -0.77 0.01 12.88
CA ARG A 57 -1.42 -0.47 14.08
C ARG A 57 -1.84 0.72 14.93
N ARG A 58 -3.09 0.69 15.40
CA ARG A 58 -3.62 1.64 16.39
C ARG A 58 -4.29 0.87 17.52
N VAL A 59 -3.89 1.18 18.75
CA VAL A 59 -4.57 0.69 19.95
C VAL A 59 -5.51 1.79 20.43
N GLU A 60 -6.79 1.50 20.52
CA GLU A 60 -7.82 2.42 20.99
C GLU A 60 -7.84 2.48 22.53
N ALA A 61 -8.57 3.43 23.10
CA ALA A 61 -8.61 3.64 24.56
C ALA A 61 -9.20 2.47 25.35
N ASP A 62 -10.04 1.65 24.72
CA ASP A 62 -10.63 0.44 25.31
C ASP A 62 -9.71 -0.80 25.21
N GLY A 63 -8.51 -0.64 24.65
CA GLY A 63 -7.55 -1.71 24.43
C GLY A 63 -7.80 -2.52 23.16
N SER A 64 -8.85 -2.23 22.38
CA SER A 64 -9.04 -2.83 21.07
C SER A 64 -7.97 -2.35 20.10
N GLU A 65 -7.59 -3.22 19.17
CA GLU A 65 -6.55 -2.94 18.20
C GLU A 65 -7.14 -2.94 16.80
N ARG A 66 -6.87 -1.89 16.04
CA ARG A 66 -7.12 -1.84 14.60
C ARG A 66 -5.80 -1.90 13.87
N VAL A 67 -5.76 -2.75 12.86
CA VAL A 67 -4.62 -2.87 11.95
C VAL A 67 -5.10 -2.73 10.52
N PHE A 68 -4.29 -2.08 9.69
CA PHE A 68 -4.56 -1.89 8.28
C PHE A 68 -3.28 -1.97 7.47
N GLU A 69 -3.43 -2.33 6.20
CA GLU A 69 -2.33 -2.40 5.25
C GLU A 69 -2.11 -1.04 4.58
N ILE A 70 -0.86 -0.72 4.24
CA ILE A 70 -0.55 0.37 3.31
C ILE A 70 -0.06 -0.25 2.01
N LYS A 71 -0.65 0.16 0.90
CA LYS A 71 -0.17 -0.21 -0.43
C LYS A 71 0.05 1.02 -1.28
N THR A 72 1.11 0.99 -2.05
CA THR A 72 1.38 2.02 -3.05
C THR A 72 1.14 1.46 -4.45
N ARG A 73 0.56 2.29 -5.32
CA ARG A 73 0.25 1.88 -6.69
C ARG A 73 0.60 2.99 -7.67
N ALA A 74 1.51 2.67 -8.58
CA ALA A 74 1.79 3.54 -9.72
C ALA A 74 0.55 3.63 -10.63
N ALA A 75 0.30 4.81 -11.20
CA ALA A 75 -0.76 5.02 -12.17
C ALA A 75 -0.69 4.04 -13.35
N ALA A 76 -1.84 3.70 -13.94
CA ALA A 76 -1.98 2.70 -14.99
C ALA A 76 -0.99 2.88 -16.14
N VAL A 77 -0.78 4.10 -16.62
CA VAL A 77 0.13 4.40 -17.73
C VAL A 77 1.58 3.97 -17.45
N LEU A 78 2.07 4.17 -16.22
CA LEU A 78 3.41 3.73 -15.80
C LEU A 78 3.50 2.22 -15.63
N ARG A 79 2.40 1.57 -15.24
CA ARG A 79 2.36 0.12 -15.06
C ARG A 79 2.37 -0.63 -16.38
N TYR A 80 1.74 -0.07 -17.41
CA TYR A 80 1.63 -0.70 -18.73
C TYR A 80 2.81 -0.39 -19.64
N ASP A 81 3.52 0.72 -19.40
CA ASP A 81 4.66 1.14 -20.21
C ASP A 81 5.79 1.66 -19.32
N ILE A 82 6.38 0.75 -18.56
CA ILE A 82 7.42 1.08 -17.57
C ILE A 82 8.73 1.49 -18.22
N GLU A 83 9.03 0.98 -19.42
CA GLU A 83 10.28 1.29 -20.13
C GLU A 83 10.31 2.77 -20.55
N ASN A 84 9.16 3.34 -20.86
CA ASN A 84 8.99 4.74 -21.24
C ASN A 84 8.40 5.60 -20.10
N TYR A 85 8.69 5.26 -18.84
CA TYR A 85 8.11 5.95 -17.68
C TYR A 85 8.33 7.48 -17.67
N VAL A 86 9.40 7.95 -18.32
CA VAL A 86 9.75 9.37 -18.45
C VAL A 86 8.68 10.14 -19.22
N ASP A 87 8.04 9.53 -20.22
CA ASP A 87 7.00 10.16 -21.02
C ASP A 87 5.71 10.39 -20.21
N TYR A 88 5.55 9.65 -19.12
CA TYR A 88 4.36 9.70 -18.26
C TYR A 88 4.58 10.46 -16.95
N LEU A 89 5.70 11.17 -16.77
CA LEU A 89 5.94 11.99 -15.58
C LEU A 89 4.87 13.09 -15.39
N GLY A 90 4.36 13.64 -16.49
CA GLY A 90 3.28 14.63 -16.47
C GLY A 90 1.89 14.04 -16.23
N TYR A 91 1.72 12.72 -16.29
CA TYR A 91 0.42 12.09 -16.07
C TYR A 91 -0.02 12.25 -14.62
N GLN A 92 -1.29 12.64 -14.44
CA GLN A 92 -1.91 12.75 -13.12
C GLN A 92 -3.32 12.15 -13.13
N ILE A 93 -3.72 11.59 -11.99
CA ILE A 93 -5.11 11.23 -11.73
C ILE A 93 -5.80 12.48 -11.18
N ILE A 94 -6.72 13.04 -11.97
CA ILE A 94 -7.38 14.32 -11.65
C ILE A 94 -8.90 14.19 -11.53
N LYS A 95 -9.48 13.05 -11.94
CA LYS A 95 -10.92 12.80 -11.92
C LYS A 95 -11.25 11.72 -10.89
N LYS A 96 -12.41 11.82 -10.26
CA LYS A 96 -12.96 10.71 -9.46
C LYS A 96 -13.44 9.57 -10.37
N ILE A 97 -14.24 9.91 -11.38
CA ILE A 97 -14.92 8.98 -12.28
C ILE A 97 -14.45 9.21 -13.72
N GLY A 98 -14.33 8.15 -14.51
CA GLY A 98 -13.97 8.20 -15.92
C GLY A 98 -13.11 7.01 -16.36
N LYS A 99 -12.87 6.89 -17.67
CA LYS A 99 -12.03 5.81 -18.25
C LYS A 99 -10.53 6.07 -18.20
N HIS A 100 -10.15 7.34 -18.08
CA HIS A 100 -8.77 7.83 -18.14
C HIS A 100 -8.52 8.87 -17.04
N SER A 101 -7.31 8.90 -16.50
CA SER A 101 -6.87 9.88 -15.49
C SER A 101 -7.84 9.99 -14.31
N SER A 102 -8.41 8.85 -13.91
CA SER A 102 -9.47 8.75 -12.90
C SER A 102 -9.17 7.70 -11.84
N PHE A 103 -9.63 7.95 -10.61
CA PHE A 103 -9.57 6.97 -9.52
C PHE A 103 -10.41 5.72 -9.84
N GLU A 104 -11.59 5.88 -10.46
CA GLU A 104 -12.43 4.76 -10.91
C GLU A 104 -11.66 3.78 -11.83
N ARG A 105 -10.81 4.29 -12.72
CA ARG A 105 -9.99 3.44 -13.59
C ARG A 105 -8.97 2.63 -12.78
N GLU A 106 -8.27 3.27 -11.85
CA GLU A 106 -7.30 2.58 -11.00
C GLU A 106 -7.96 1.55 -10.08
N TYR A 107 -9.14 1.88 -9.54
CA TYR A 107 -9.96 0.98 -8.73
C TYR A 107 -10.43 -0.23 -9.54
N TYR A 108 -10.88 -0.04 -10.77
CA TYR A 108 -11.22 -1.14 -11.68
C TYR A 108 -10.01 -2.07 -11.93
N ASP A 109 -8.83 -1.49 -12.16
CA ASP A 109 -7.60 -2.26 -12.30
C ASP A 109 -7.21 -3.01 -11.01
N LEU A 110 -7.53 -2.45 -9.84
CA LEU A 110 -7.31 -3.10 -8.54
C LEU A 110 -8.21 -4.31 -8.35
N ILE A 111 -9.50 -4.22 -8.71
CA ILE A 111 -10.42 -5.37 -8.68
C ILE A 111 -9.83 -6.52 -9.50
N ARG A 112 -9.34 -6.24 -10.71
CA ARG A 112 -8.88 -7.28 -11.65
C ARG A 112 -7.58 -7.98 -11.28
N GLY A 113 -6.76 -7.43 -10.37
CA GLY A 113 -5.46 -8.03 -10.09
C GLY A 113 -4.82 -7.75 -8.74
N GLY A 114 -5.28 -6.73 -8.00
CA GLY A 114 -4.81 -6.39 -6.66
C GLY A 114 -5.60 -7.08 -5.55
N PHE A 115 -6.93 -6.98 -5.63
CA PHE A 115 -7.82 -7.30 -4.50
C PHE A 115 -7.69 -8.72 -3.98
N LEU A 116 -7.58 -9.74 -4.83
CA LEU A 116 -7.44 -11.12 -4.33
C LEU A 116 -6.24 -11.28 -3.39
N ARG A 117 -5.10 -10.63 -3.71
CA ARG A 117 -3.92 -10.67 -2.83
C ARG A 117 -4.11 -9.82 -1.58
N TYR A 118 -4.82 -8.71 -1.67
CA TYR A 118 -5.07 -7.83 -0.53
C TYR A 118 -6.03 -8.49 0.45
N ILE A 119 -7.12 -9.11 -0.03
CA ILE A 119 -8.04 -9.91 0.78
C ILE A 119 -7.29 -10.98 1.57
N MET A 120 -6.39 -11.73 0.91
CA MET A 120 -5.62 -12.77 1.60
C MET A 120 -4.71 -12.19 2.68
N GLN A 121 -3.99 -11.09 2.40
CA GLN A 121 -3.16 -10.40 3.40
C GLN A 121 -4.02 -9.91 4.58
N CYS A 122 -5.14 -9.23 4.30
CA CYS A 122 -6.03 -8.72 5.34
C CYS A 122 -6.63 -9.84 6.18
N LYS A 123 -7.05 -10.96 5.59
CA LYS A 123 -7.57 -12.12 6.35
C LYS A 123 -6.50 -12.76 7.24
N ILE A 124 -5.29 -12.99 6.70
CA ILE A 124 -4.20 -13.63 7.46
C ILE A 124 -3.74 -12.72 8.60
N GLY A 125 -3.68 -11.41 8.36
CA GLY A 125 -3.25 -10.39 9.34
C GLY A 125 -4.36 -9.83 10.23
N GLY A 126 -5.62 -10.24 10.04
CA GLY A 126 -6.76 -9.68 10.76
C GLY A 126 -6.88 -8.16 10.59
N MET A 127 -6.72 -7.67 9.36
CA MET A 127 -6.77 -6.25 9.01
C MET A 127 -8.15 -5.82 8.54
N ASP A 128 -8.55 -4.59 8.88
CA ASP A 128 -9.85 -4.02 8.51
C ASP A 128 -9.93 -3.68 7.01
N GLY A 129 -8.79 -3.43 6.38
CA GLY A 129 -8.69 -3.02 4.98
C GLY A 129 -7.30 -2.54 4.61
N ALA A 130 -7.21 -1.85 3.47
CA ALA A 130 -5.96 -1.31 2.94
C ALA A 130 -6.11 0.15 2.53
N PHE A 131 -5.15 0.98 2.92
CA PHE A 131 -4.94 2.31 2.33
C PHE A 131 -4.11 2.18 1.06
N ILE A 132 -4.67 2.61 -0.07
CA ILE A 132 -4.00 2.63 -1.36
C ILE A 132 -3.57 4.05 -1.69
N ALA A 133 -2.26 4.27 -1.84
CA ALA A 133 -1.69 5.53 -2.31
C ALA A 133 -1.40 5.44 -3.82
N TYR A 134 -2.06 6.29 -4.61
CA TYR A 134 -1.84 6.35 -6.05
C TYR A 134 -0.78 7.39 -6.40
N HIS A 135 0.19 7.04 -7.24
CA HIS A 135 1.33 7.91 -7.51
C HIS A 135 1.90 7.77 -8.92
N ASN A 136 2.74 8.73 -9.32
CA ASN A 136 3.81 8.52 -10.29
C ASN A 136 5.17 8.54 -9.58
N THR A 137 6.27 8.66 -10.32
CA THR A 137 7.61 8.74 -9.74
C THR A 137 7.93 10.11 -9.13
N GLN A 138 7.08 11.13 -9.31
CA GLN A 138 7.29 12.50 -8.81
C GLN A 138 6.32 12.89 -7.68
N LYS A 139 5.10 12.36 -7.68
CA LYS A 139 4.01 12.84 -6.82
C LYS A 139 3.01 11.74 -6.50
N VAL A 140 2.50 11.79 -5.27
CA VAL A 140 1.29 11.07 -4.83
C VAL A 140 0.05 11.91 -5.20
N PHE A 141 -0.90 11.29 -5.91
CA PHE A 141 -2.11 11.94 -6.42
C PHE A 141 -3.24 11.96 -5.41
N GLY A 142 -3.35 10.91 -4.61
CA GLY A 142 -4.42 10.73 -3.65
C GLY A 142 -4.36 9.37 -2.97
N PHE A 143 -5.22 9.22 -1.98
CA PHE A 143 -5.34 8.03 -1.15
C PHE A 143 -6.78 7.55 -1.16
N GLU A 144 -6.94 6.24 -1.08
CA GLU A 144 -8.24 5.58 -0.99
C GLU A 144 -8.15 4.50 0.08
N TYR A 145 -9.07 4.49 1.02
CA TYR A 145 -9.20 3.39 1.97
C TYR A 145 -10.25 2.43 1.47
N ILE A 146 -9.87 1.16 1.30
CA ILE A 146 -10.76 0.10 0.80
C ILE A 146 -10.88 -0.95 1.90
N THR A 147 -12.08 -1.18 2.39
CA THR A 147 -12.34 -2.16 3.45
C THR A 147 -12.19 -3.60 2.94
N LEU A 148 -11.87 -4.54 3.83
CA LEU A 148 -11.90 -5.97 3.51
C LEU A 148 -13.26 -6.38 2.95
N LYS A 149 -14.35 -5.95 3.60
CA LYS A 149 -15.71 -6.22 3.15
C LYS A 149 -15.95 -5.74 1.72
N GLU A 150 -15.52 -4.52 1.40
CA GLU A 150 -15.67 -3.98 0.04
C GLU A 150 -14.86 -4.78 -0.98
N MET A 151 -13.62 -5.15 -0.65
CA MET A 151 -12.82 -5.99 -1.55
C MET A 151 -13.50 -7.35 -1.81
N GLU A 152 -14.05 -7.98 -0.77
CA GLU A 152 -14.77 -9.25 -0.89
C GLU A 152 -16.03 -9.12 -1.73
N GLU A 153 -16.86 -8.11 -1.50
CA GLU A 153 -18.05 -7.81 -2.29
C GLU A 153 -17.70 -7.66 -3.78
N ARG A 154 -16.59 -6.96 -4.10
CA ARG A 154 -16.18 -6.74 -5.50
C ARG A 154 -15.64 -7.99 -6.20
N ILE A 155 -15.05 -8.92 -5.46
CA ILE A 155 -14.40 -10.12 -6.03
C ILE A 155 -15.32 -11.33 -6.01
N PHE A 156 -16.08 -11.51 -4.95
CA PHE A 156 -16.91 -12.69 -4.69
C PHE A 156 -18.42 -12.39 -4.79
N GLY A 157 -18.83 -11.13 -4.69
CA GLY A 157 -20.25 -10.74 -4.75
C GLY A 157 -21.04 -11.07 -3.48
N CYS A 158 -20.37 -11.15 -2.32
CA CYS A 158 -20.95 -11.52 -1.03
C CYS A 158 -20.42 -10.66 0.13
#